data_AF-A0A257CP33-F1
#
_entry.id   AF-A0A257CP33-F1
#
_cell.length_a   1.000
_cell.length_b   1.000
_cell.length_c   1.000
_cell.angle_alpha   90.00
_cell.angle_beta   90.00
_cell.angle_gamma   90.00
#
_symmetry.space_group_name_H-M   'P 1'
#
loop_
_entity.id
_entity.type
_entity.pdbx_description
1 polymer ?
#
loop_
_entity_poly.entity_id
_entity_poly.type
_entity_poly.pdbx_seq_one_letter_code
_entity_poly.pdbx_strand_id
1 'polypeptide(L)'
;MSGTSSSTKTYSYTNEDVTKVVRRFTADLLMIASSTKGMTEEEAAKYGHDVEYLAQRGFLKFVDVTLLDNGAEVTASQYLVRAGTNDLVPSKPGGVLWPAVGSPKVRIVLRYTDTYSQAEKDAAKPNLRFTWSSTDANLNHPSLKASDARDYSSNGYGISRKDFK
;
A
#
# COMPACT_ATOMS: atom_id res chain seq x y z
N MET A 1 38.30 -22.28 10.50
CA MET A 1 37.07 -22.55 9.73
C MET A 1 35.95 -21.77 10.39
N SER A 2 35.44 -20.72 9.76
CA SER A 2 34.33 -19.91 10.32
C SER A 2 33.02 -20.55 9.88
N GLY A 3 32.30 -21.18 10.82
CA GLY A 3 30.95 -21.69 10.58
C GLY A 3 29.96 -20.53 10.58
N THR A 4 29.36 -20.24 9.43
CA THR A 4 28.22 -19.33 9.35
C THR A 4 26.99 -20.05 9.91
N SER A 5 26.61 -19.75 11.16
CA SER A 5 25.36 -20.22 11.74
C SER A 5 24.20 -19.49 11.05
N SER A 6 23.49 -20.18 10.15
CA SER A 6 22.25 -19.67 9.57
C SER A 6 21.13 -19.82 10.61
N SER A 7 20.84 -18.77 11.37
CA SER A 7 19.68 -18.73 12.26
C SER A 7 18.43 -18.39 11.44
N THR A 8 17.57 -19.38 11.21
CA THR A 8 16.22 -19.13 10.65
C THR A 8 15.37 -18.50 11.75
N LYS A 9 15.08 -17.20 11.64
CA LYS A 9 14.09 -16.54 12.50
C LYS A 9 12.71 -16.74 11.90
N THR A 10 11.87 -17.55 12.54
CA THR A 10 10.47 -17.72 12.17
C THR A 10 9.65 -16.62 12.84
N TYR A 11 9.02 -15.76 12.04
CA TYR A 11 8.10 -14.74 12.52
C TYR A 11 6.67 -15.16 12.16
N SER A 12 5.79 -15.18 13.14
CA SER A 12 4.35 -15.38 12.93
C SER A 12 3.62 -14.07 13.23
N TYR A 13 2.70 -13.68 12.35
CA TYR A 13 1.81 -12.54 12.53
C TYR A 13 0.35 -12.98 12.41
N THR A 14 -0.56 -12.20 12.98
CA THR A 14 -2.00 -12.48 12.97
C THR A 14 -2.75 -11.57 11.99
N ASN A 15 -4.02 -11.89 11.69
CA ASN A 15 -4.89 -10.97 10.96
C ASN A 15 -5.07 -9.63 11.68
N GLU A 16 -5.03 -9.61 13.01
CA GLU A 16 -5.09 -8.37 13.78
C GLU A 16 -3.85 -7.49 13.57
N ASP A 17 -2.67 -8.10 13.43
CA ASP A 17 -1.44 -7.37 13.11
C ASP A 17 -1.51 -6.73 11.72
N VAL A 18 -2.05 -7.48 10.74
CA VAL A 18 -2.33 -6.95 9.40
C VAL A 18 -3.31 -5.79 9.49
N THR A 19 -4.44 -5.94 10.19
CA THR A 19 -5.43 -4.88 10.39
C THR A 19 -4.82 -3.62 11.02
N LYS A 20 -3.99 -3.75 12.05
CA LYS A 20 -3.30 -2.61 12.69
C LYS A 20 -2.43 -1.84 11.70
N VAL A 21 -1.70 -2.55 10.84
CA VAL A 21 -0.83 -1.94 9.83
C VAL A 21 -1.67 -1.31 8.71
N VAL A 22 -2.68 -2.01 8.19
CA VAL A 22 -3.52 -1.50 7.10
C VAL A 22 -4.34 -0.29 7.55
N ARG A 23 -4.78 -0.20 8.81
CA ARG A 23 -5.41 1.01 9.36
C ARG A 23 -4.55 2.27 9.21
N ARG A 24 -3.21 2.14 9.28
CA ARG A 24 -2.29 3.27 9.06
C ARG A 24 -2.26 3.69 7.60
N PHE A 25 -2.24 2.72 6.68
CA PHE A 25 -2.40 2.96 5.25
C PHE A 25 -3.74 3.64 4.92
N THR A 26 -4.85 3.15 5.49
CA THR A 26 -6.18 3.74 5.29
C THR A 26 -6.25 5.17 5.82
N ALA A 27 -5.62 5.44 6.98
CA ALA A 27 -5.52 6.81 7.50
C ALA A 27 -4.75 7.74 6.55
N ASP A 28 -3.67 7.25 5.93
CA ASP A 28 -2.96 8.02 4.89
C ASP A 28 -3.87 8.31 3.68
N LEU A 29 -4.63 7.31 3.19
CA LEU A 29 -5.58 7.51 2.10
C LEU A 29 -6.65 8.56 2.43
N LEU A 30 -7.20 8.54 3.65
CA LEU A 30 -8.18 9.54 4.08
C LEU A 30 -7.59 10.95 4.09
N MET A 31 -6.35 11.11 4.57
CA MET A 31 -5.66 12.40 4.51
C MET A 31 -5.39 12.86 3.06
N ILE A 32 -5.07 11.94 2.16
CA ILE A 32 -4.90 12.23 0.72
C ILE A 32 -6.23 12.68 0.09
N ALA A 33 -7.33 11.97 0.38
CA ALA A 33 -8.67 12.32 -0.10
C ALA A 33 -9.06 13.74 0.38
N SER A 34 -8.87 14.00 1.67
CA SER A 34 -9.14 15.30 2.31
C SER A 34 -8.34 16.45 1.70
N SER A 35 -7.03 16.25 1.47
CA SER A 35 -6.13 17.31 1.00
C SER A 35 -6.22 17.58 -0.51
N THR A 36 -6.37 16.54 -1.32
CA THR A 36 -6.32 16.65 -2.80
C THR A 36 -7.69 16.81 -3.44
N LYS A 37 -8.76 16.30 -2.79
CA LYS A 37 -10.10 16.14 -3.36
C LYS A 37 -10.14 15.32 -4.65
N GLY A 38 -9.11 14.50 -4.91
CA GLY A 38 -9.01 13.62 -6.08
C GLY A 38 -9.69 12.26 -5.92
N MET A 39 -10.25 12.00 -4.74
CA MET A 39 -11.20 10.93 -4.39
C MET A 39 -12.00 11.37 -3.15
N THR A 40 -13.10 10.69 -2.83
CA THR A 40 -13.81 10.92 -1.56
C THR A 40 -13.23 10.11 -0.39
N GLU A 41 -13.55 10.51 0.84
CA GLU A 41 -13.13 9.74 2.03
C GLU A 41 -13.80 8.36 2.09
N GLU A 42 -15.03 8.23 1.57
CA GLU A 42 -15.72 6.94 1.45
C GLU A 42 -15.03 6.02 0.44
N GLU A 43 -14.53 6.57 -0.67
CA GLU A 43 -13.71 5.82 -1.63
C GLU A 43 -12.40 5.37 -0.98
N ALA A 44 -11.71 6.26 -0.26
CA ALA A 44 -10.51 5.92 0.51
C ALA A 44 -10.76 4.78 1.51
N ALA A 45 -11.89 4.81 2.22
CA ALA A 45 -12.28 3.75 3.15
C ALA A 45 -12.54 2.40 2.44
N LYS A 46 -13.20 2.43 1.27
CA LYS A 46 -13.41 1.22 0.43
C LYS A 46 -12.09 0.65 -0.08
N TYR A 47 -11.14 1.50 -0.47
CA TYR A 47 -9.81 1.05 -0.87
C TYR A 47 -9.06 0.43 0.30
N GLY A 48 -9.14 1.03 1.49
CA GLY A 48 -8.62 0.45 2.72
C GLY A 48 -9.19 -0.95 3.00
N HIS A 49 -10.50 -1.14 2.82
CA HIS A 49 -11.16 -2.44 2.96
C HIS A 49 -10.59 -3.50 2.00
N ASP A 50 -10.47 -3.17 0.71
CA ASP A 50 -9.95 -4.11 -0.29
C ASP A 50 -8.48 -4.48 -0.03
N VAL A 51 -7.67 -3.49 0.34
CA VAL A 51 -6.26 -3.70 0.73
C VAL A 51 -6.17 -4.59 1.96
N GLU A 52 -7.01 -4.38 2.97
CA GLU A 52 -7.04 -5.23 4.17
C GLU A 52 -7.42 -6.68 3.82
N TYR A 53 -8.49 -6.86 3.04
CA TYR A 53 -8.97 -8.17 2.62
C TYR A 53 -7.89 -8.99 1.89
N LEU A 54 -7.16 -8.35 0.97
CA LEU A 54 -6.10 -8.96 0.19
C LEU A 54 -4.83 -9.20 1.04
N ALA A 55 -4.47 -8.25 1.89
CA ALA A 55 -3.30 -8.35 2.76
C ALA A 55 -3.42 -9.50 3.77
N GLN A 56 -4.59 -9.66 4.41
CA GLN A 56 -4.83 -10.74 5.38
C GLN A 56 -4.70 -12.14 4.76
N ARG A 57 -4.91 -12.26 3.45
CA ARG A 57 -4.77 -13.51 2.69
C ARG A 57 -3.39 -13.69 2.07
N GLY A 58 -2.47 -12.75 2.28
CA GLY A 58 -1.14 -12.78 1.70
C GLY A 58 -1.13 -12.59 0.17
N PHE A 59 -2.18 -11.97 -0.38
CA PHE A 59 -2.33 -11.75 -1.83
C PHE A 59 -1.73 -10.44 -2.32
N LEU A 60 -1.30 -9.57 -1.40
CA LEU A 60 -0.83 -8.23 -1.70
C LEU A 60 0.70 -8.13 -1.59
N LYS A 61 1.35 -7.67 -2.65
CA LYS A 61 2.79 -7.40 -2.69
C LYS A 61 3.09 -5.92 -2.42
N PHE A 62 2.39 -5.01 -3.10
CA PHE A 62 2.42 -3.59 -2.76
C PHE A 62 1.21 -2.83 -3.29
N VAL A 63 1.01 -1.62 -2.77
CA VAL A 63 0.02 -0.64 -3.25
C VAL A 63 0.76 0.60 -3.74
N ASP A 64 0.45 1.05 -4.94
CA ASP A 64 0.86 2.34 -5.48
C ASP A 64 -0.31 3.31 -5.37
N VAL A 65 -0.07 4.51 -4.84
CA VAL A 65 -1.04 5.60 -4.83
C VAL A 65 -0.39 6.77 -5.54
N THR A 66 -0.99 7.23 -6.64
CA THR A 66 -0.49 8.35 -7.44
C THR A 66 -1.52 9.48 -7.47
N LEU A 67 -1.12 10.71 -7.19
CA LEU A 67 -1.90 11.90 -7.55
C LEU A 67 -1.57 12.31 -8.98
N LEU A 68 -2.60 12.47 -9.79
CA LEU A 68 -2.53 12.98 -11.15
C LEU A 68 -3.19 14.36 -11.23
N ASP A 69 -2.59 15.26 -12.00
CA ASP A 69 -3.21 16.51 -12.46
C ASP A 69 -3.25 16.49 -13.99
N ASN A 70 -4.45 16.51 -14.57
CA ASN A 70 -4.65 16.37 -16.02
C ASN A 70 -3.91 15.16 -16.64
N GLY A 71 -3.76 14.08 -15.86
CA GLY A 71 -3.08 12.84 -16.29
C GLY A 71 -1.56 12.81 -16.06
N ALA A 72 -0.94 13.92 -15.65
CA ALA A 72 0.49 13.96 -15.29
C ALA A 72 0.69 13.64 -13.80
N GLU A 73 1.76 12.93 -13.45
CA GLU A 73 2.08 12.60 -12.07
C GLU A 73 2.57 13.83 -11.29
N VAL A 74 1.99 14.05 -10.11
CA VAL A 74 2.33 15.17 -9.22
C VAL A 74 3.10 14.68 -8.00
N THR A 75 2.63 13.60 -7.40
CA THR A 75 3.27 12.92 -6.26
C THR A 75 2.74 11.51 -6.18
N ALA A 76 3.52 10.61 -5.57
CA ALA A 76 3.09 9.25 -5.34
C ALA A 76 3.62 8.70 -4.02
N SER A 77 2.96 7.66 -3.51
CA SER A 77 3.41 6.86 -2.38
C SER A 77 3.26 5.37 -2.71
N GLN A 78 4.34 4.63 -2.51
CA GLN A 78 4.37 3.17 -2.67
C GLN A 78 4.45 2.48 -1.33
N TYR A 79 3.55 1.54 -1.08
CA TYR A 79 3.39 0.81 0.16
C TYR A 79 3.75 -0.66 -0.06
N LEU A 80 5.01 -1.01 0.18
CA LEU A 80 5.54 -2.37 -0.02
C LEU A 80 5.24 -3.25 1.20
N VAL A 81 4.51 -4.35 1.01
CA VAL A 81 4.24 -5.32 2.07
C VAL A 81 5.54 -6.03 2.45
N ARG A 82 5.79 -6.12 3.76
CA ARG A 82 6.92 -6.80 4.38
C ARG A 82 6.36 -7.77 5.42
N ALA A 83 6.33 -9.06 5.07
CA ALA A 83 5.89 -10.13 5.95
C ALA A 83 7.10 -10.96 6.38
N GLY A 84 7.07 -11.50 7.60
CA GLY A 84 8.14 -12.34 8.12
C GLY A 84 9.40 -11.56 8.53
N THR A 85 9.27 -10.29 8.93
CA THR A 85 10.40 -9.44 9.34
C THR A 85 10.00 -8.44 10.44
N ASN A 86 10.94 -8.15 11.33
CA ASN A 86 10.82 -7.08 12.34
C ASN A 86 11.78 -5.91 12.05
N ASP A 87 12.31 -5.81 10.83
CA ASP A 87 13.33 -4.82 10.47
C ASP A 87 12.75 -3.42 10.22
N LEU A 88 11.42 -3.29 10.33
CA LEU A 88 10.69 -2.05 10.11
C LEU A 88 10.60 -1.21 11.38
N VAL A 89 10.98 0.07 11.28
CA VAL A 89 10.90 1.03 12.39
C VAL A 89 9.53 1.73 12.36
N PRO A 90 8.60 1.39 13.27
CA PRO A 90 7.24 1.87 13.18
C PRO A 90 7.17 3.39 13.35
N SER A 91 6.62 4.05 12.33
CA SER A 91 6.38 5.49 12.29
C SER A 91 4.89 5.81 12.46
N LYS A 92 4.59 7.00 12.98
CA LYS A 92 3.19 7.50 13.00
C LYS A 92 2.73 7.77 11.55
N PRO A 93 1.43 7.57 11.24
CA PRO A 93 0.85 8.01 9.97
C PRO A 93 1.06 9.51 9.72
N GLY A 94 1.05 9.95 8.46
CA GLY A 94 1.23 11.36 8.09
C GLY A 94 2.27 11.60 7.00
N GLY A 95 2.57 12.88 6.73
CA GLY A 95 3.43 13.26 5.60
C GLY A 95 2.77 13.10 4.23
N VAL A 96 1.43 13.01 4.19
CA VAL A 96 0.61 12.85 2.97
C VAL A 96 -0.38 14.01 2.78
N LEU A 97 -0.05 15.18 3.32
CA LEU A 97 -0.72 16.42 2.92
C LEU A 97 -0.24 16.78 1.52
N TRP A 98 -0.87 16.15 0.53
CA TRP A 98 -0.54 16.32 -0.87
C TRP A 98 -1.08 17.66 -1.39
N PRO A 99 -0.44 18.24 -2.42
CA PRO A 99 -0.88 19.52 -2.95
C PRO A 99 -2.29 19.42 -3.55
N ALA A 100 -3.07 20.48 -3.38
CA ALA A 100 -4.29 20.67 -4.15
C ALA A 100 -3.90 21.08 -5.59
N VAL A 101 -4.50 20.42 -6.58
CA VAL A 101 -4.21 20.63 -8.01
C VAL A 101 -5.50 20.96 -8.78
N GLY A 102 -5.37 21.40 -10.02
CA GLY A 102 -6.50 21.89 -10.81
C GLY A 102 -7.50 20.80 -11.19
N SER A 103 -7.01 19.64 -11.64
CA SER A 103 -7.81 18.49 -12.07
C SER A 103 -7.35 17.22 -11.34
N PRO A 104 -7.61 17.11 -10.03
CA PRO A 104 -7.06 16.04 -9.20
C PRO A 104 -7.71 14.70 -9.54
N LYS A 105 -6.88 13.67 -9.72
CA LYS A 105 -7.32 12.28 -9.76
C LYS A 105 -6.34 11.43 -8.97
N VAL A 106 -6.83 10.69 -7.98
CA VAL A 106 -6.00 9.69 -7.31
C VAL A 106 -6.16 8.34 -8.00
N ARG A 107 -5.04 7.76 -8.43
CA ARG A 107 -4.96 6.42 -9.01
C ARG A 107 -4.37 5.48 -7.97
N ILE A 108 -5.00 4.33 -7.77
CA ILE A 108 -4.48 3.25 -6.91
C ILE A 108 -4.21 2.02 -7.77
N VAL A 109 -3.00 1.47 -7.68
CA VAL A 109 -2.61 0.24 -8.38
C VAL A 109 -2.11 -0.78 -7.38
N LEU A 110 -2.62 -2.01 -7.47
CA LEU A 110 -2.18 -3.12 -6.64
C LEU A 110 -1.22 -4.00 -7.44
N ARG A 111 -0.14 -4.44 -6.81
CA ARG A 111 0.61 -5.60 -7.28
C ARG A 111 0.36 -6.75 -6.32
N TYR A 112 0.02 -7.89 -6.90
CA TYR A 112 -0.28 -9.10 -6.15
C TYR A 112 0.95 -9.97 -5.96
N THR A 113 0.88 -10.89 -5.01
CA THR A 113 1.81 -12.01 -4.89
C THR A 113 1.45 -13.09 -5.91
N ASP A 114 2.39 -14.01 -6.17
CA ASP A 114 2.15 -15.14 -7.06
C ASP A 114 1.14 -16.16 -6.49
N THR A 115 0.85 -16.04 -5.18
CA THR A 115 -0.18 -16.81 -4.50
C THR A 115 -1.60 -16.31 -4.74
N TYR A 116 -1.82 -15.23 -5.49
CA TYR A 116 -3.16 -14.77 -5.86
C TYR A 116 -3.52 -15.23 -7.27
N SER A 117 -3.80 -16.52 -7.39
CA SER A 117 -4.16 -17.20 -8.63
C SER A 117 -5.49 -16.71 -9.19
N GLN A 118 -5.83 -17.15 -10.41
CA GLN A 118 -7.11 -16.80 -11.03
C GLN A 118 -8.31 -17.31 -10.21
N ALA A 119 -8.23 -18.52 -9.65
CA ALA A 119 -9.29 -19.07 -8.80
C ALA A 119 -9.51 -18.23 -7.54
N GLU A 120 -8.44 -17.77 -6.90
CA GLU A 120 -8.54 -16.90 -5.72
C GLU A 120 -9.08 -15.52 -6.08
N LYS A 121 -8.70 -14.96 -7.25
CA LYS A 121 -9.29 -13.72 -7.78
C LYS A 121 -10.80 -13.85 -7.95
N ASP A 122 -11.25 -14.95 -8.54
CA ASP A 122 -12.68 -15.19 -8.76
C ASP A 122 -13.45 -15.36 -7.44
N ALA A 123 -12.86 -16.04 -6.45
CA ALA A 123 -13.42 -16.15 -5.11
C ALA A 123 -13.41 -14.83 -4.32
N ALA A 124 -12.45 -13.95 -4.58
CA ALA A 124 -12.33 -12.65 -3.91
C ALA A 124 -13.33 -11.61 -4.42
N LYS A 125 -13.68 -11.62 -5.72
CA LYS A 125 -14.59 -10.65 -6.38
C LYS A 125 -15.81 -10.21 -5.55
N PRO A 126 -16.64 -11.11 -4.98
CA PRO A 126 -17.84 -10.70 -4.23
C PRO A 126 -17.52 -9.96 -2.92
N ASN A 127 -16.29 -10.04 -2.42
CA ASN A 127 -15.85 -9.40 -1.19
C ASN A 127 -15.14 -8.06 -1.42
N LEU A 128 -14.76 -7.74 -2.66
CA LEU A 128 -14.09 -6.49 -3.00
C LEU A 128 -15.12 -5.38 -3.25
N ARG A 129 -14.80 -4.16 -2.82
CA ARG A 129 -15.62 -2.95 -3.00
C ARG A 129 -15.39 -2.31 -4.36
N PHE A 130 -14.26 -2.62 -5.01
CA PHE A 130 -13.95 -2.20 -6.36
C PHE A 130 -13.75 -3.38 -7.31
N THR A 131 -14.14 -3.16 -8.57
CA THR A 131 -13.74 -4.03 -9.68
C THR A 131 -12.34 -3.65 -10.11
N TRP A 132 -11.36 -4.47 -9.77
CA TRP A 132 -9.96 -4.26 -10.16
C TRP A 132 -9.70 -4.80 -11.57
N SER A 133 -9.07 -4.00 -12.42
CA SER A 133 -8.62 -4.37 -13.76
C SER A 133 -7.10 -4.24 -13.88
N SER A 134 -6.53 -4.88 -14.91
CA SER A 134 -5.11 -4.73 -15.22
C SER A 134 -4.81 -3.33 -15.74
N THR A 135 -3.57 -2.88 -15.53
CA THR A 135 -3.08 -1.59 -16.02
C THR A 135 -1.60 -1.71 -16.39
N ASP A 136 -1.19 -0.92 -17.39
CA ASP A 136 0.20 -0.79 -17.84
C ASP A 136 0.88 0.46 -17.28
N ALA A 137 0.29 1.08 -16.24
CA ALA A 137 0.88 2.26 -15.59
C ALA A 137 2.30 1.97 -15.11
N ASN A 138 3.25 2.84 -15.46
CA ASN A 138 4.63 2.74 -14.99
C ASN A 138 4.73 3.21 -13.53
N LEU A 139 4.86 2.27 -12.61
CA LEU A 139 4.93 2.54 -11.17
C LEU A 139 6.35 2.88 -10.69
N ASN A 140 7.33 3.09 -11.57
CA ASN A 140 8.66 3.55 -11.16
C ASN A 140 8.74 5.09 -11.01
N HIS A 141 7.65 5.80 -11.33
CA HIS A 141 7.53 7.27 -11.27
C HIS A 141 8.74 8.01 -11.85
N PRO A 142 9.11 7.80 -13.13
CA PRO A 142 10.33 8.36 -13.71
C PRO A 142 10.36 9.90 -13.77
N SER A 143 9.18 10.55 -13.69
CA SER A 143 9.05 12.01 -13.62
C SER A 143 9.19 12.58 -12.22
N LEU A 144 9.23 11.73 -11.18
CA LEU A 144 9.31 12.12 -9.77
C LEU A 144 10.62 11.64 -9.15
N LYS A 145 11.02 12.25 -8.04
CA LYS A 145 12.18 11.84 -7.25
C LYS A 145 11.73 11.14 -5.98
N ALA A 146 12.38 10.02 -5.68
CA ALA A 146 12.20 9.37 -4.39
C ALA A 146 12.60 10.33 -3.25
N SER A 147 11.80 10.34 -2.20
CA SER A 147 11.94 11.17 -1.01
C SER A 147 11.79 10.30 0.25
N ASP A 148 11.42 10.92 1.37
CA ASP A 148 11.32 10.25 2.68
C ASP A 148 10.50 8.95 2.63
N ALA A 149 10.89 8.03 3.49
CA ALA A 149 10.22 6.75 3.69
C ALA A 149 9.61 6.68 5.08
N ARG A 150 8.54 5.90 5.23
CA ARG A 150 7.91 5.59 6.51
C ARG A 150 7.64 4.11 6.59
N ASP A 151 7.84 3.52 7.75
CA ASP A 151 7.47 2.12 7.95
C ASP A 151 6.31 1.98 8.94
N TYR A 152 5.40 1.06 8.64
CA TYR A 152 4.30 0.65 9.51
C TYR A 152 4.49 -0.82 9.83
N SER A 153 4.54 -1.18 11.11
CA SER A 153 4.76 -2.58 11.51
C SER A 153 3.98 -2.97 12.75
N SER A 154 3.62 -4.25 12.82
CA SER A 154 3.05 -4.95 13.98
C SER A 154 3.49 -6.41 13.90
N ASN A 155 4.24 -6.89 14.91
CA ASN A 155 4.62 -8.29 15.10
C ASN A 155 4.96 -9.08 13.82
N GLY A 156 6.05 -8.76 13.13
CA GLY A 156 6.51 -9.54 11.97
C GLY A 156 5.80 -9.22 10.65
N TYR A 157 4.76 -8.39 10.68
CA TYR A 157 4.09 -7.85 9.50
C TYR A 157 4.28 -6.34 9.42
N GLY A 158 4.42 -5.82 8.21
CA GLY A 158 4.43 -4.38 8.00
C GLY A 158 4.35 -3.95 6.55
N ILE A 159 4.38 -2.64 6.37
CA ILE A 159 4.38 -1.93 5.10
C ILE A 159 5.52 -0.92 5.16
N SER A 160 6.40 -0.95 4.17
CA SER A 160 7.41 0.07 3.95
C SER A 160 6.92 1.03 2.88
N ARG A 161 6.69 2.27 3.27
CA ARG A 161 6.22 3.36 2.40
C ARG A 161 7.40 4.13 1.83
N LYS A 162 7.38 4.38 0.53
CA LYS A 162 8.30 5.27 -0.18
C LYS A 162 7.52 6.37 -0.86
N ASP A 163 7.94 7.62 -0.69
CA ASP A 163 7.29 8.77 -1.31
C ASP A 163 8.05 9.30 -2.51
N PHE A 164 7.33 9.85 -3.48
CA PHE A 164 7.84 10.41 -4.72
C PHE A 164 7.25 11.81 -4.93
N LYS A 165 8.10 12.80 -5.26
CA LYS A 165 7.74 14.21 -5.47
C LYS A 165 8.56 14.85 -6.58
#